data_AF-A0A8H5TU23-F1
#
_entry.id   AF-A0A8H5TU23-F1
#
_cell.length_a   1.000
_cell.length_b   1.000
_cell.length_c   1.000
_cell.angle_alpha   90.00
_cell.angle_beta   90.00
_cell.angle_gamma   90.00
#
_symmetry.space_group_name_H-M   'P 1'
#
loop_
_entity.id
_entity.type
_entity.pdbx_description
1 polymer ?
#
loop_
_entity_poly.entity_id
_entity_poly.type
_entity_poly.pdbx_seq_one_letter_code
_entity_poly.pdbx_strand_id
1 'polypeptide(L)'
;MLAKIFGHIQDFNRGNLVRGLLQEDFDGNIKSLAEQLDDWEFNLPAHMQLSERNVREHCSKGLWGTFIDLHLGFHHYATLLFFNYLESRRLYSENTLHYSQLCKSHAFQFSDLLKISQERKGCEAVHAAVGHMAIVSSAVLVHVLLMGEMSELEAARSGLISNFKTLLELKRFWPSLEKLVGQVPSLSHIYIFNDAGDNIK
;
A
#
# COMPACT_ATOMS: atom_id res chain seq x y z
N MET A 1 3.76 -1.14 20.08
CA MET A 1 3.28 -2.27 19.25
C MET A 1 2.53 -1.69 18.05
N LEU A 2 2.82 -2.14 16.84
CA LEU A 2 2.26 -1.60 15.59
C LEU A 2 0.72 -1.52 15.60
N ALA A 3 0.04 -2.52 16.17
CA ALA A 3 -1.41 -2.54 16.31
C ALA A 3 -1.99 -1.36 17.11
N LYS A 4 -1.23 -0.80 18.08
CA LYS A 4 -1.66 0.38 18.84
C LYS A 4 -1.63 1.63 17.96
N ILE A 5 -0.58 1.77 17.15
CA ILE A 5 -0.43 2.88 16.20
C ILE A 5 -1.59 2.83 15.18
N PHE A 6 -1.93 1.64 14.70
CA PHE A 6 -3.09 1.45 13.82
C PHE A 6 -4.40 1.95 14.42
N GLY A 7 -4.68 1.62 15.68
CA GLY A 7 -5.87 2.11 16.37
C GLY A 7 -5.94 3.64 16.37
N HIS A 8 -4.82 4.31 16.67
CA HIS A 8 -4.75 5.77 16.63
C HIS A 8 -4.95 6.33 15.21
N ILE A 9 -4.38 5.69 14.18
CA ILE A 9 -4.58 6.10 12.78
C ILE A 9 -6.05 5.96 12.36
N GLN A 10 -6.72 4.87 12.76
CA GLN A 10 -8.13 4.66 12.47
C GLN A 10 -9.02 5.70 13.16
N ASP A 11 -8.77 5.97 14.45
CA ASP A 11 -9.51 6.96 15.21
C ASP A 11 -9.34 8.36 14.62
N PHE A 12 -8.10 8.73 14.24
CA PHE A 12 -7.80 9.97 13.54
C PHE A 12 -8.55 10.08 12.20
N ASN A 13 -8.41 9.08 11.32
CA ASN A 13 -9.08 9.07 10.02
C ASN A 13 -10.61 9.14 10.14
N ARG A 14 -11.19 8.44 11.12
CA ARG A 14 -12.63 8.50 11.40
C ARG A 14 -13.05 9.87 11.93
N GLY A 15 -12.28 10.45 12.84
CA GLY A 15 -12.51 11.78 13.41
C GLY A 15 -12.52 12.87 12.34
N ASN A 16 -11.56 12.81 11.41
CA ASN A 16 -11.45 13.73 10.27
C ASN A 16 -12.67 13.69 9.36
N LEU A 17 -13.10 12.48 8.97
CA LEU A 17 -14.25 12.29 8.08
C LEU A 17 -15.55 12.83 8.69
N VAL A 18 -15.72 12.68 10.00
CA VAL A 18 -16.97 13.03 10.71
C VAL A 18 -17.01 14.50 11.12
N ARG A 19 -15.88 15.08 11.55
CA ARG A 19 -15.86 16.41 12.20
C ARG A 19 -15.26 17.51 11.35
N GLY A 20 -14.43 17.19 10.34
CA GLY A 20 -13.65 18.17 9.60
C GLY A 20 -12.72 18.94 10.55
N LEU A 21 -11.56 18.37 10.89
CA LEU A 21 -10.59 19.05 11.76
C LEU A 21 -10.10 20.36 11.13
N LEU A 22 -9.74 21.32 11.98
CA LEU A 22 -8.96 22.48 11.58
C LEU A 22 -7.59 22.00 11.05
N GLN A 23 -7.06 22.71 10.07
CA GLN A 23 -5.85 22.26 9.35
C GLN A 23 -4.61 22.13 10.25
N GLU A 24 -4.44 23.01 11.23
CA GLU A 24 -3.32 22.97 12.19
C GLU A 24 -3.38 21.72 13.09
N ASP A 25 -4.58 21.36 13.57
CA ASP A 25 -4.81 20.14 14.36
C ASP A 25 -4.59 18.88 13.52
N PHE A 26 -4.85 18.97 12.21
CA PHE A 26 -4.62 17.86 11.29
C PHE A 26 -3.13 17.58 11.09
N ASP A 27 -2.35 18.60 10.71
CA ASP A 27 -0.91 18.43 10.42
C ASP A 27 -0.11 18.01 11.67
N GLY A 28 -0.45 18.53 12.85
CA GLY A 28 0.18 18.14 14.11
C GLY A 28 -0.06 16.67 14.48
N ASN A 29 -1.29 16.18 14.26
CA ASN A 29 -1.63 14.77 14.50
C ASN A 29 -0.97 13.84 13.49
N ILE A 30 -0.93 14.22 12.20
CA ILE A 30 -0.21 13.47 11.17
C ILE A 30 1.26 13.33 11.55
N LYS A 31 1.92 14.43 11.92
CA LYS A 31 3.33 14.43 12.30
C LYS A 31 3.59 13.49 13.48
N SER A 32 2.77 13.58 14.53
CA SER A 32 2.89 12.71 15.71
C SER A 32 2.72 11.22 15.38
N LEU A 33 1.81 10.88 14.46
CA LEU A 33 1.59 9.50 14.02
C LEU A 33 2.69 9.01 13.08
N ALA A 34 3.25 9.88 12.24
CA ALA A 34 4.39 9.57 11.38
C ALA A 34 5.64 9.26 12.23
N GLU A 35 5.93 10.10 13.22
CA GLU A 35 7.04 9.87 14.18
C GLU A 35 6.88 8.53 14.91
N GLN A 36 5.66 8.15 15.30
CA GLN A 36 5.40 6.84 15.93
C GLN A 36 5.66 5.66 14.98
N LEU A 37 5.36 5.81 13.68
CA LEU A 37 5.66 4.78 12.67
C LEU A 37 7.16 4.65 12.45
N ASP A 38 7.86 5.77 12.30
CA ASP A 38 9.32 5.81 12.13
C ASP A 38 10.04 5.21 13.34
N ASP A 39 9.63 5.61 14.56
CA ASP A 39 10.16 5.06 15.80
C ASP A 39 9.91 3.55 15.90
N TRP A 40 8.74 3.09 15.46
CA TRP A 40 8.44 1.66 15.48
C TRP A 40 9.36 0.88 14.55
N GLU A 41 9.57 1.36 13.32
CA GLU A 41 10.45 0.71 12.33
C GLU A 41 11.91 0.74 12.80
N PHE A 42 12.39 1.88 13.29
CA PHE A 42 13.76 2.05 13.77
C PHE A 42 14.09 1.13 14.95
N ASN A 43 13.13 0.94 15.87
CA ASN A 43 13.33 0.12 17.06
C ASN A 43 13.05 -1.38 16.84
N LEU A 44 12.80 -1.82 15.59
CA LEU A 44 12.70 -3.24 15.29
C LEU A 44 14.05 -3.94 15.59
N PRO A 45 14.04 -5.11 16.26
CA PRO A 45 15.23 -5.93 16.40
C PRO A 45 15.86 -6.21 15.03
N ALA A 46 17.19 -6.28 14.95
CA ALA A 46 17.92 -6.40 13.68
C ALA A 46 17.49 -7.58 12.79
N HIS A 47 16.93 -8.65 13.37
CA HIS A 47 16.39 -9.78 12.62
C HIS A 47 14.98 -9.53 12.06
N MET A 48 14.21 -8.61 12.64
CA MET A 48 12.85 -8.24 12.20
C MET A 48 12.84 -7.07 11.21
N GLN A 49 13.96 -6.41 10.94
CA GLN A 49 14.02 -5.33 9.96
C GLN A 49 13.85 -5.86 8.53
N LEU A 50 13.21 -5.09 7.64
CA LEU A 50 13.05 -5.51 6.26
C LEU A 50 14.40 -5.47 5.54
N SER A 51 14.92 -6.65 5.18
CA SER A 51 16.12 -6.78 4.36
C SER A 51 16.10 -8.11 3.63
N GLU A 52 16.79 -8.20 2.49
CA GLU A 52 16.87 -9.46 1.74
C GLU A 52 17.46 -10.61 2.58
N ARG A 53 18.42 -10.29 3.46
CA ARG A 53 18.99 -11.25 4.41
C ARG A 53 17.92 -11.79 5.36
N ASN A 54 17.20 -10.92 6.05
CA ASN A 54 16.17 -11.32 7.01
C ASN A 54 15.01 -12.05 6.31
N VAL A 55 14.69 -11.63 5.09
CA VAL A 55 13.74 -12.30 4.20
C VAL A 55 14.10 -13.77 3.98
N ARG A 56 15.34 -14.05 3.56
CA ARG A 56 15.83 -15.43 3.37
C ARG A 56 15.87 -16.22 4.68
N GLU A 57 16.28 -15.60 5.78
CA GLU A 57 16.36 -16.25 7.09
C GLU A 57 14.98 -16.64 7.65
N HIS A 58 13.94 -15.82 7.47
CA HIS A 58 12.58 -16.17 7.89
C HIS A 58 11.96 -17.22 6.96
N CYS A 59 12.27 -17.15 5.67
CA CYS A 59 11.87 -18.15 4.69
C CYS A 59 12.42 -19.55 5.03
N SER A 60 13.71 -19.66 5.38
CA SER A 60 14.31 -20.96 5.73
C SER A 60 13.76 -21.55 7.04
N LYS A 61 13.17 -20.72 7.91
CA LYS A 61 12.54 -21.13 9.16
C LYS A 61 11.04 -21.39 9.05
N GLY A 62 10.43 -21.19 7.88
CA GLY A 62 8.98 -21.26 7.70
C GLY A 62 8.19 -20.14 8.39
N LEU A 63 8.86 -19.06 8.80
CA LEU A 63 8.28 -17.90 9.49
C LEU A 63 8.02 -16.71 8.54
N TRP A 64 8.09 -16.95 7.24
CA TRP A 64 7.98 -15.92 6.21
C TRP A 64 6.66 -15.15 6.26
N GLY A 65 5.53 -15.87 6.37
CA GLY A 65 4.20 -15.25 6.31
C GLY A 65 4.05 -14.15 7.35
N THR A 66 4.30 -14.47 8.63
CA THR A 66 4.22 -13.49 9.72
C THR A 66 5.21 -12.33 9.58
N PHE A 67 6.41 -12.59 9.04
CA PHE A 67 7.41 -11.54 8.77
C PHE A 67 6.92 -10.57 7.69
N ILE A 68 6.39 -11.09 6.57
CA ILE A 68 5.84 -10.25 5.51
C ILE A 68 4.57 -9.53 5.96
N ASP A 69 3.66 -10.20 6.67
CA ASP A 69 2.42 -9.59 7.16
C ASP A 69 2.71 -8.39 8.07
N LEU A 70 3.78 -8.46 8.87
CA LEU A 70 4.23 -7.34 9.70
C LEU A 70 4.57 -6.11 8.85
N HIS A 71 5.35 -6.30 7.80
CA HIS A 71 5.78 -5.20 6.92
C HIS A 71 4.65 -4.72 5.99
N LEU A 72 3.82 -5.63 5.48
CA LEU A 72 2.60 -5.26 4.73
C LEU A 72 1.68 -4.40 5.59
N GLY A 73 1.48 -4.78 6.87
CA GLY A 73 0.73 -3.98 7.83
C GLY A 73 1.34 -2.60 8.05
N PHE A 74 2.65 -2.51 8.23
CA PHE A 74 3.37 -1.24 8.39
C PHE A 74 3.15 -0.29 7.20
N HIS A 75 3.46 -0.73 5.98
CA HIS A 75 3.28 0.12 4.79
C HIS A 75 1.80 0.47 4.56
N HIS A 76 0.87 -0.46 4.86
CA HIS A 76 -0.56 -0.16 4.78
C HIS A 76 -0.99 0.94 5.78
N TYR A 77 -0.51 0.90 7.02
CA TYR A 77 -0.87 1.88 8.03
C TYR A 77 -0.33 3.27 7.69
N ALA A 78 0.91 3.34 7.20
CA ALA A 78 1.47 4.58 6.68
C ALA A 78 0.67 5.10 5.48
N THR A 79 0.29 4.22 4.55
CA THR A 79 -0.55 4.57 3.39
C THR A 79 -1.88 5.18 3.85
N LEU A 80 -2.55 4.59 4.85
CA LEU A 80 -3.81 5.12 5.41
C LEU A 80 -3.63 6.47 6.09
N LEU A 81 -2.51 6.68 6.78
CA LEU A 81 -2.23 7.94 7.47
C LEU A 81 -2.11 9.09 6.47
N PHE A 82 -1.39 8.87 5.37
CA PHE A 82 -1.08 9.91 4.40
C PHE A 82 -2.05 10.01 3.22
N PHE A 83 -3.03 9.10 3.12
CA PHE A 83 -3.95 8.99 1.98
C PHE A 83 -4.63 10.32 1.60
N ASN A 84 -5.04 11.10 2.60
CA ASN A 84 -5.74 12.37 2.38
C ASN A 84 -4.87 13.43 1.67
N TYR A 85 -3.54 13.32 1.71
CA TYR A 85 -2.64 14.25 1.01
C TYR A 85 -2.56 13.99 -0.50
N LEU A 86 -3.17 12.90 -1.01
CA LEU A 86 -3.33 12.67 -2.45
C LEU A 86 -4.43 13.56 -3.06
N GLU A 87 -5.40 14.03 -2.25
CA GLU A 87 -6.46 14.91 -2.72
C GLU A 87 -6.10 16.39 -2.49
N SER A 88 -5.82 17.11 -3.57
CA SER A 88 -5.41 18.53 -3.54
C SER A 88 -6.47 19.52 -3.03
N ARG A 89 -7.68 19.07 -2.64
CA ARG A 89 -8.82 19.96 -2.40
C ARG A 89 -9.02 20.41 -0.94
N ARG A 90 -8.37 19.77 0.04
CA ARG A 90 -8.64 20.04 1.47
C ARG A 90 -7.43 20.40 2.33
N LEU A 91 -6.21 20.12 1.86
CA LEU A 91 -4.98 20.23 2.66
C LEU A 91 -3.92 21.00 1.85
N TYR A 92 -4.02 22.33 1.82
CA TYR A 92 -2.93 23.18 1.34
C TYR A 92 -1.99 23.47 2.52
N SER A 93 -1.20 22.47 2.91
CA SER A 93 -0.13 22.61 3.90
C SER A 93 1.23 22.68 3.19
N GLU A 94 2.23 23.28 3.83
CA GLU A 94 3.62 23.21 3.35
C GLU A 94 4.12 21.76 3.23
N ASN A 95 3.53 20.83 3.99
CA ASN A 95 3.91 19.43 4.05
C ASN A 95 3.18 18.54 3.02
N THR A 96 2.25 19.09 2.23
CA THR A 96 1.40 18.29 1.33
C THR A 96 2.23 17.50 0.31
N LEU A 97 3.27 18.12 -0.25
CA LEU A 97 4.18 17.42 -1.16
C LEU A 97 4.90 16.26 -0.46
N HIS A 98 5.43 16.50 0.74
CA HIS A 98 6.16 15.50 1.51
C HIS A 98 5.28 14.29 1.87
N TYR A 99 4.10 14.52 2.45
CA TYR A 99 3.22 13.43 2.85
C TYR A 99 2.56 12.70 1.67
N SER A 100 2.30 13.39 0.56
CA SER A 100 1.85 12.71 -0.66
C SER A 100 2.93 11.78 -1.23
N GLN A 101 4.21 12.18 -1.19
CA GLN A 101 5.33 11.34 -1.59
C GLN A 101 5.50 10.13 -0.67
N LEU A 102 5.37 10.30 0.65
CA LEU A 102 5.40 9.19 1.59
C LEU A 102 4.25 8.21 1.33
N CYS A 103 3.04 8.71 1.10
CA CYS A 103 1.88 7.87 0.73
C CYS A 103 2.17 6.99 -0.48
N LYS A 104 2.70 7.59 -1.57
CA LYS A 104 3.11 6.87 -2.78
C LYS A 104 4.19 5.84 -2.47
N SER A 105 5.24 6.24 -1.74
CA SER A 105 6.38 5.38 -1.41
C SER A 105 5.95 4.12 -0.64
N HIS A 106 5.12 4.25 0.39
CA HIS A 106 4.61 3.10 1.13
C HIS A 106 3.70 2.21 0.26
N ALA A 107 2.87 2.78 -0.62
CA ALA A 107 2.06 1.99 -1.54
C ALA A 107 2.93 1.18 -2.53
N PHE A 108 4.04 1.75 -3.01
CA PHE A 108 5.02 1.03 -3.84
C PHE A 108 5.71 -0.10 -3.08
N GLN A 109 6.23 0.18 -1.88
CA GLN A 109 6.91 -0.81 -1.05
C GLN A 109 5.98 -1.97 -0.66
N PHE A 110 4.71 -1.68 -0.40
CA PHE A 110 3.68 -2.70 -0.20
C PHE A 110 3.56 -3.61 -1.43
N SER A 111 3.46 -3.04 -2.63
CA SER A 111 3.36 -3.81 -3.88
C SER A 111 4.61 -4.63 -4.18
N ASP A 112 5.80 -4.10 -3.89
CA ASP A 112 7.05 -4.84 -4.04
C ASP A 112 7.11 -6.05 -3.08
N LEU A 113 6.65 -5.88 -1.84
CA LEU A 113 6.56 -7.00 -0.88
C LEU A 113 5.58 -8.09 -1.35
N LEU A 114 4.43 -7.70 -1.90
CA LEU A 114 3.51 -8.67 -2.51
C LEU A 114 4.17 -9.41 -3.67
N LYS A 115 4.91 -8.72 -4.53
CA LYS A 115 5.63 -9.35 -5.64
C LYS A 115 6.64 -10.37 -5.13
N ILE A 116 7.43 -10.01 -4.11
CA ILE A 116 8.40 -10.94 -3.49
C ILE A 116 7.68 -12.16 -2.90
N SER A 117 6.51 -11.98 -2.28
CA SER A 117 5.72 -13.08 -1.73
C SER A 117 5.20 -14.04 -2.80
N GLN A 118 4.85 -13.53 -3.99
CA GLN A 118 4.36 -14.32 -5.13
C GLN A 118 5.47 -15.13 -5.81
N GLU A 119 6.70 -14.60 -5.84
CA GLU A 119 7.83 -15.25 -6.51
C GLU A 119 8.39 -16.44 -5.70
N ARG A 120 8.05 -16.55 -4.41
CA ARG A 120 8.52 -17.62 -3.53
C ARG A 120 7.38 -18.59 -3.22
N LYS A 121 7.57 -19.88 -3.55
CA LYS A 121 6.61 -20.94 -3.19
C LYS A 121 6.57 -21.17 -1.67
N GLY A 122 5.38 -21.34 -1.10
CA GLY A 122 5.18 -21.59 0.33
C GLY A 122 5.29 -20.33 1.20
N CYS A 123 5.18 -19.17 0.57
CA CYS A 123 5.40 -17.84 1.13
C CYS A 123 4.21 -16.90 0.84
N GLU A 124 3.07 -17.48 0.46
CA GLU A 124 1.91 -16.77 -0.05
C GLU A 124 1.17 -16.00 1.07
N ALA A 125 1.10 -14.66 0.96
CA ALA A 125 0.36 -13.79 1.88
C ALA A 125 -1.13 -13.72 1.49
N VAL A 126 -1.84 -14.85 1.62
CA VAL A 126 -3.21 -15.01 1.09
C VAL A 126 -4.21 -15.09 2.23
N HIS A 127 -4.52 -13.94 2.83
CA HIS A 127 -5.65 -13.80 3.74
C HIS A 127 -6.42 -12.49 3.50
N ALA A 128 -7.67 -12.43 3.99
CA ALA A 128 -8.61 -11.35 3.67
C ALA A 128 -8.09 -9.94 3.99
N ALA A 129 -7.28 -9.78 5.05
CA ALA A 129 -6.72 -8.49 5.40
C ALA A 129 -5.75 -7.97 4.32
N VAL A 130 -4.90 -8.84 3.74
CA VAL A 130 -4.02 -8.48 2.63
C VAL A 130 -4.82 -8.04 1.40
N GLY A 131 -5.98 -8.64 1.16
CA GLY A 131 -6.89 -8.19 0.10
C GLY A 131 -7.36 -6.74 0.29
N HIS A 132 -7.81 -6.39 1.51
CA HIS A 132 -8.17 -5.01 1.82
C HIS A 132 -6.98 -4.06 1.69
N MET A 133 -5.80 -4.45 2.16
CA MET A 133 -4.59 -3.63 2.06
C MET A 133 -4.20 -3.40 0.59
N ALA A 134 -4.26 -4.44 -0.25
CA ALA A 134 -3.97 -4.36 -1.68
C ALA A 134 -4.94 -3.45 -2.43
N ILE A 135 -6.21 -3.38 -2.05
CA ILE A 135 -7.17 -2.44 -2.62
C ILE A 135 -6.75 -1.00 -2.32
N VAL A 136 -6.39 -0.70 -1.06
CA VAL A 136 -5.96 0.64 -0.64
C VAL A 136 -4.68 1.07 -1.36
N SER A 137 -3.65 0.23 -1.38
CA SER A 137 -2.41 0.53 -2.10
C SER A 137 -2.64 0.70 -3.60
N SER A 138 -3.54 -0.09 -4.20
CA SER A 138 -3.91 0.05 -5.61
C SER A 138 -4.59 1.39 -5.92
N ALA A 139 -5.42 1.93 -5.00
CA ALA A 139 -6.02 3.24 -5.18
C ALA A 139 -4.95 4.35 -5.28
N VAL A 140 -3.88 4.25 -4.48
CA VAL A 140 -2.73 5.16 -4.55
C VAL A 140 -1.99 5.01 -5.89
N LEU A 141 -1.73 3.78 -6.33
CA LEU A 141 -1.04 3.57 -7.61
C LEU A 141 -1.88 4.01 -8.83
N VAL A 142 -3.20 3.87 -8.77
CA VAL A 142 -4.10 4.45 -9.78
C VAL A 142 -4.01 5.97 -9.76
N HIS A 143 -3.95 6.60 -8.58
CA HIS A 143 -3.71 8.04 -8.48
C HIS A 143 -2.36 8.42 -9.11
N VAL A 144 -1.29 7.66 -8.90
CA VAL A 144 0.01 7.87 -9.57
C VAL A 144 -0.11 7.74 -11.10
N LEU A 145 -0.85 6.76 -11.61
CA LEU A 145 -1.06 6.63 -13.06
C LEU A 145 -1.82 7.81 -13.68
N LEU A 146 -2.76 8.40 -12.93
CA LEU A 146 -3.62 9.47 -13.42
C LEU A 146 -2.99 10.86 -13.24
N MET A 147 -2.22 11.07 -12.17
CA MET A 147 -1.78 12.37 -11.69
C MET A 147 -0.26 12.47 -11.45
N GLY A 148 0.47 11.37 -11.59
CA GLY A 148 1.91 11.30 -11.34
C GLY A 148 2.77 11.66 -12.54
N GLU A 149 4.08 11.61 -12.34
CA GLU A 149 5.07 11.91 -13.39
C GLU A 149 5.31 10.71 -14.30
N MET A 150 5.68 10.95 -15.56
CA MET A 150 5.98 9.90 -16.56
C MET A 150 6.99 8.85 -16.06
N SER A 151 7.93 9.24 -15.20
CA SER A 151 8.93 8.38 -14.57
C SER A 151 8.33 7.35 -13.59
N GLU A 152 7.16 7.64 -13.00
CA GLU A 152 6.50 6.80 -12.00
C GLU A 152 5.56 5.74 -12.63
N LEU A 153 5.16 5.90 -13.90
CA LEU A 153 4.08 5.12 -14.53
C LEU A 153 4.41 3.62 -14.63
N GLU A 154 5.60 3.26 -15.09
CA GLU A 154 5.97 1.85 -15.26
C GLU A 154 6.04 1.12 -13.91
N ALA A 155 6.59 1.78 -12.89
CA ALA A 155 6.57 1.25 -11.54
C ALA A 155 5.12 1.08 -11.04
N ALA A 156 4.25 2.07 -11.26
CA ALA A 156 2.86 2.02 -10.81
C ALA A 156 2.07 0.91 -11.50
N ARG A 157 2.31 0.68 -12.79
CA ARG A 157 1.75 -0.46 -13.54
C ARG A 157 2.22 -1.78 -12.96
N SER A 158 3.52 -1.93 -12.71
CA SER A 158 4.09 -3.14 -12.13
C SER A 158 3.50 -3.45 -10.75
N GLY A 159 3.38 -2.43 -9.90
CA GLY A 159 2.79 -2.56 -8.57
C GLY A 159 1.30 -2.94 -8.61
N LEU A 160 0.52 -2.34 -9.51
CA LEU A 160 -0.88 -2.70 -9.72
C LEU A 160 -1.02 -4.16 -10.18
N ILE A 161 -0.18 -4.61 -11.12
CA ILE A 161 -0.19 -6.01 -11.56
C ILE A 161 0.05 -6.96 -10.37
N SER A 162 1.01 -6.64 -9.50
CA SER A 162 1.26 -7.45 -8.30
C SER A 162 0.05 -7.47 -7.36
N ASN A 163 -0.53 -6.31 -7.06
CA ASN A 163 -1.69 -6.21 -6.18
C ASN A 163 -2.90 -6.99 -6.75
N PHE A 164 -3.18 -6.84 -8.05
CA PHE A 164 -4.29 -7.51 -8.69
C PHE A 164 -4.11 -9.03 -8.77
N LYS A 165 -2.89 -9.52 -8.96
CA LYS A 165 -2.61 -10.97 -8.86
C LYS A 165 -3.02 -11.51 -7.49
N THR A 166 -2.61 -10.85 -6.40
CA THR A 166 -3.03 -11.24 -5.04
C THR A 166 -4.54 -11.18 -4.86
N LEU A 167 -5.21 -10.15 -5.39
CA LEU A 167 -6.67 -10.04 -5.32
C LEU A 167 -7.39 -11.14 -6.10
N LEU A 168 -6.90 -11.52 -7.28
CA LEU A 168 -7.45 -12.61 -8.07
C LEU A 168 -7.25 -13.97 -7.41
N GLU A 169 -6.09 -14.19 -6.79
CA GLU A 169 -5.84 -15.37 -5.97
C GLU A 169 -6.81 -15.44 -4.78
N LEU A 170 -6.98 -14.33 -4.05
CA LEU A 170 -7.93 -14.24 -2.93
C LEU A 170 -9.38 -14.43 -3.38
N LYS A 171 -9.75 -13.94 -4.57
CA LYS A 171 -11.09 -14.12 -5.15
C LYS A 171 -11.44 -15.61 -5.30
N ARG A 172 -10.45 -16.48 -5.56
CA ARG A 172 -10.65 -17.94 -5.62
C ARG A 172 -11.13 -18.53 -4.30
N PHE A 173 -10.81 -17.88 -3.18
CA PHE A 173 -11.13 -18.32 -1.83
C PHE A 173 -12.27 -17.53 -1.18
N TRP A 174 -12.50 -16.27 -1.57
CA TRP A 174 -13.54 -15.38 -1.02
C TRP A 174 -14.36 -14.68 -2.13
N PRO A 175 -15.46 -15.29 -2.61
CA PRO A 175 -16.34 -14.70 -3.63
C PRO A 175 -16.93 -13.32 -3.25
N SER A 176 -16.99 -13.00 -1.96
CA SER A 176 -17.46 -11.69 -1.47
C SER A 176 -16.60 -10.50 -1.94
N LEU A 177 -15.36 -10.73 -2.40
CA LEU A 177 -14.48 -9.70 -2.98
C LEU A 177 -14.92 -9.23 -4.38
N GLU A 178 -15.86 -9.93 -5.04
CA GLU A 178 -16.36 -9.54 -6.37
C GLU A 178 -16.96 -8.14 -6.39
N LYS A 179 -17.61 -7.73 -5.30
CA LYS A 179 -18.21 -6.39 -5.20
C LYS A 179 -17.18 -5.27 -5.09
N LEU A 180 -15.99 -5.55 -4.55
CA LEU A 180 -14.91 -4.57 -4.39
C LEU A 180 -14.04 -4.46 -5.66
N VAL A 181 -13.76 -5.58 -6.32
CA VAL A 181 -13.00 -5.59 -7.59
C VAL A 181 -13.82 -5.02 -8.74
N GLY A 182 -15.14 -5.24 -8.76
CA GLY A 182 -16.04 -4.69 -9.79
C GLY A 182 -16.24 -3.17 -9.74
N GLN A 183 -15.78 -2.49 -8.68
CA GLN A 183 -15.85 -1.03 -8.56
C GLN A 183 -14.62 -0.31 -9.15
N VAL A 184 -13.56 -1.04 -9.49
CA VAL A 184 -12.45 -0.50 -10.28
C VAL A 184 -12.84 -0.57 -11.76
N PRO A 185 -12.80 0.54 -12.52
CA PRO A 185 -13.12 0.51 -13.95
C PRO A 185 -12.32 -0.57 -14.66
N SER A 186 -13.00 -1.35 -15.49
CA SER A 186 -12.50 -2.53 -16.18
C SER A 186 -11.16 -2.26 -16.88
N LEU A 187 -10.11 -2.95 -16.44
CA LEU A 187 -8.76 -2.96 -17.01
C LEU A 187 -8.68 -3.58 -18.42
N SER A 188 -9.81 -3.92 -19.04
CA SER A 188 -9.90 -4.36 -20.44
C SER A 188 -9.31 -3.34 -21.43
N HIS A 189 -9.15 -2.07 -21.03
CA HIS A 189 -8.50 -1.06 -21.85
C HIS A 189 -6.97 -0.98 -21.69
N ILE A 190 -6.37 -1.54 -20.62
CA ILE A 190 -4.91 -1.51 -20.43
C ILE A 190 -4.22 -2.64 -21.21
N TYR A 191 -4.88 -3.77 -21.41
CA TYR A 191 -4.35 -4.85 -22.26
C TYR A 191 -4.38 -4.51 -23.76
N ILE A 192 -5.26 -3.61 -24.22
CA ILE A 192 -5.37 -3.24 -25.65
C ILE A 192 -4.19 -2.36 -26.11
N PHE A 193 -3.52 -1.63 -25.21
CA PHE A 193 -2.37 -0.80 -25.58
C PHE A 193 -1.05 -1.57 -25.77
N ASN A 194 -0.97 -2.84 -25.33
CA ASN A 194 0.23 -3.66 -25.53
C ASN A 194 0.19 -4.52 -26.82
N ASP A 195 -0.98 -4.72 -27.44
CA ASP A 195 -1.11 -5.55 -28.66
C ASP A 195 -1.09 -4.73 -29.97
N ALA A 196 -1.09 -3.39 -29.89
CA ALA A 196 -1.06 -2.52 -31.08
C ALA A 196 0.36 -2.20 -31.58
N GLY A 197 1.41 -2.71 -30.93
CA GLY A 197 2.81 -2.37 -31.23
C GLY A 197 3.57 -3.33 -32.15
N ASP A 198 3.03 -4.50 -32.47
CA ASP A 198 3.79 -5.60 -33.12
C ASP A 198 3.32 -5.96 -34.54
N ASN A 199 2.69 -5.03 -35.26
CA ASN A 199 2.35 -5.23 -36.68
C ASN A 199 2.35 -3.94 -37.50
N ILE A 200 3.53 -3.37 -37.75
CA ILE A 200 3.78 -2.59 -38.97
C ILE A 200 5.20 -2.92 -39.47
N LYS A 201 5.27 -3.61 -40.61
CA LYS A 201 6.44 -3.64 -41.50
C LYS A 201 6.51 -2.35 -42.29
#